data_AF-A0A943JMW6-F1
#
_entry.id   AF-A0A943JMW6-F1
#
_cell.length_a   1.000
_cell.length_b   1.000
_cell.length_c   1.000
_cell.angle_alpha   90.00
_cell.angle_beta   90.00
_cell.angle_gamma   90.00
#
_symmetry.space_group_name_H-M   'P 1'
#
loop_
_entity.id
_entity.type
_entity.pdbx_description
1 polymer ?
#
loop_
_entity_poly.entity_id
_entity_poly.type
_entity_poly.pdbx_seq_one_letter_code
_entity_poly.pdbx_strand_id
1 'polypeptide(L)'
;LTGFWVGKFEISTTDSTCNSSASSANCNKVLTMSIKPNVSSWKYATISNHFTSIQNARTTYGISNADSHMMKNMEWGAVAYLKQSKYGLGTTDIAVNTNSNFYTGGGQSDAYKTNVTQSTTGNIYGVYDMSGGAWERVMGNMKNSSNTFYSSNAGFTTAPDAKYYDSYKYDTSNTSHVRGKLGDATKETLVTFGSFNGGWYSDYAHFPNSSYSWFIRGGYYVHGTNAGAFGFAHSDGGDDSHDSARAVLSAQ
;
A
#
# COMPACT_ATOMS: atom_id res chain seq x y z
N LEU A 1 0.89 13.26 21.07
CA LEU A 1 2.02 12.70 20.29
C LEU A 1 1.89 13.24 18.89
N THR A 2 2.95 13.85 18.34
CA THR A 2 2.99 14.30 16.95
C THR A 2 3.46 13.14 16.06
N GLY A 3 2.95 13.07 14.83
CA GLY A 3 3.28 12.01 13.88
C GLY A 3 2.05 11.25 13.37
N PHE A 4 2.28 10.04 12.87
CA PHE A 4 1.25 9.15 12.35
C PHE A 4 1.42 7.72 12.86
N TRP A 5 0.32 6.99 12.91
CA TRP A 5 0.22 5.58 13.26
C TRP A 5 -0.18 4.82 12.02
N VAL A 6 0.42 3.66 11.84
CA VAL A 6 0.23 2.81 10.68
C VAL A 6 -0.52 1.56 11.09
N GLY A 7 -1.52 1.16 10.31
CA GLY A 7 -2.17 -0.13 10.46
C GLY A 7 -1.12 -1.24 10.43
N LYS A 8 -1.06 -2.07 11.47
CA LYS A 8 -0.04 -3.12 11.59
C LYS A 8 -0.10 -4.15 10.45
N PHE A 9 -1.30 -4.40 9.96
CA PHE A 9 -1.61 -5.33 8.88
C PHE A 9 -2.32 -4.57 7.74
N GLU A 10 -2.42 -5.17 6.56
CA GLU A 10 -3.35 -4.72 5.52
C GLU A 10 -4.78 -4.65 6.09
N ILE A 11 -5.62 -3.82 5.48
CA ILE A 11 -7.01 -3.74 5.88
C ILE A 11 -7.77 -5.02 5.49
N SER A 12 -8.68 -5.45 6.35
CA SER A 12 -9.78 -6.37 6.01
C SER A 12 -11.10 -5.62 6.15
N THR A 13 -12.23 -6.25 5.86
CA THR A 13 -13.56 -5.71 6.18
C THR A 13 -14.33 -6.59 7.17
N THR A 14 -15.31 -6.00 7.87
CA THR A 14 -16.29 -6.72 8.70
C THR A 14 -17.20 -7.63 7.89
N ASP A 15 -17.39 -7.36 6.59
CA ASP A 15 -18.05 -8.28 5.66
C ASP A 15 -16.98 -9.18 5.02
N SER A 16 -16.64 -10.27 5.70
CA SER A 16 -15.51 -11.14 5.31
C SER A 16 -15.65 -11.75 3.92
N THR A 17 -16.87 -11.83 3.38
CA THR A 17 -17.11 -12.30 2.00
C THR A 17 -16.38 -11.45 0.97
N CYS A 18 -16.21 -10.15 1.27
CA CYS A 18 -15.51 -9.21 0.42
C CYS A 18 -13.99 -9.22 0.53
N ASN A 19 -13.43 -10.00 1.44
CA ASN A 19 -11.98 -10.21 1.46
C ASN A 19 -11.54 -11.21 0.36
N SER A 20 -12.40 -12.13 -0.06
CA SER A 20 -12.03 -13.26 -0.92
C SER A 20 -12.92 -13.46 -2.15
N SER A 21 -13.99 -12.67 -2.34
CA SER A 21 -14.93 -12.82 -3.47
C SER A 21 -14.75 -11.73 -4.53
N ALA A 22 -14.68 -12.17 -5.79
CA ALA A 22 -14.61 -11.32 -6.98
C ALA A 22 -15.95 -10.70 -7.41
N SER A 23 -17.04 -10.88 -6.66
CA SER A 23 -18.32 -10.27 -7.01
C SER A 23 -18.26 -8.76 -6.81
N SER A 24 -17.90 -8.03 -7.86
CA SER A 24 -17.72 -6.57 -7.88
C SER A 24 -18.93 -5.82 -7.31
N ALA A 25 -20.16 -6.25 -7.61
CA ALA A 25 -21.38 -5.64 -7.06
C ALA A 25 -21.50 -5.75 -5.53
N ASN A 26 -20.95 -6.80 -4.92
CA ASN A 26 -21.05 -6.99 -3.47
C ASN A 26 -19.91 -6.27 -2.73
N CYS A 27 -18.74 -6.09 -3.37
CA CYS A 27 -17.50 -5.76 -2.66
C CYS A 27 -16.80 -4.48 -3.14
N ASN A 28 -17.11 -4.01 -4.35
CA ASN A 28 -16.66 -2.71 -4.84
C ASN A 28 -17.57 -1.59 -4.32
N LYS A 29 -17.63 -1.45 -2.99
CA LYS A 29 -18.42 -0.44 -2.28
C LYS A 29 -17.71 0.01 -1.00
N VAL A 30 -18.18 1.10 -0.42
CA VAL A 30 -17.71 1.57 0.89
C VAL A 30 -18.14 0.59 1.97
N LEU A 31 -17.20 0.11 2.78
CA LEU A 31 -17.41 -0.88 3.83
C LEU A 31 -16.78 -0.43 5.14
N THR A 32 -17.22 -1.04 6.25
CA THR A 32 -16.48 -0.92 7.50
C THR A 32 -15.22 -1.79 7.42
N MET A 33 -14.07 -1.14 7.53
CA MET A 33 -12.77 -1.82 7.52
C MET A 33 -12.45 -2.44 8.89
N SER A 34 -11.37 -3.19 9.00
CA SER A 34 -10.77 -3.64 10.27
C SER A 34 -9.30 -3.97 10.04
N ILE A 35 -8.49 -4.01 11.11
CA ILE A 35 -7.07 -4.34 11.04
C ILE A 35 -6.81 -5.51 11.99
N LYS A 36 -6.67 -6.71 11.45
CA LYS A 36 -6.55 -7.96 12.22
C LYS A 36 -5.59 -8.91 11.50
N PRO A 37 -4.81 -9.74 12.24
CA PRO A 37 -4.10 -10.86 11.64
C PRO A 37 -5.07 -12.00 11.31
N ASN A 38 -4.63 -13.00 10.54
CA ASN A 38 -5.42 -14.21 10.24
C ASN A 38 -6.79 -13.89 9.59
N VAL A 39 -6.82 -12.85 8.79
CA VAL A 39 -7.95 -12.56 7.92
C VAL A 39 -7.38 -12.28 6.54
N SER A 40 -8.06 -12.74 5.48
CA SER A 40 -7.69 -12.30 4.14
C SER A 40 -7.77 -10.77 4.08
N SER A 41 -6.80 -10.12 3.46
CA SER A 41 -6.90 -8.70 3.19
C SER A 41 -8.09 -8.40 2.28
N TRP A 42 -8.67 -7.21 2.47
CA TRP A 42 -9.81 -6.73 1.69
C TRP A 42 -9.30 -6.34 0.31
N LYS A 43 -9.83 -7.04 -0.70
CA LYS A 43 -9.52 -6.88 -2.11
C LYS A 43 -10.82 -6.59 -2.87
N TYR A 44 -10.78 -6.50 -4.19
CA TYR A 44 -11.98 -6.33 -5.04
C TYR A 44 -12.73 -5.01 -4.78
N ALA A 45 -12.00 -3.95 -4.45
CA ALA A 45 -12.55 -2.61 -4.31
C ALA A 45 -11.63 -1.58 -4.99
N THR A 46 -12.23 -0.57 -5.61
CA THR A 46 -11.52 0.57 -6.18
C THR A 46 -10.77 1.36 -5.11
N ILE A 47 -9.75 2.14 -5.51
CA ILE A 47 -9.03 3.04 -4.58
C ILE A 47 -9.99 3.98 -3.86
N SER A 48 -11.00 4.55 -4.54
CA SER A 48 -11.99 5.44 -3.93
C SER A 48 -12.79 4.76 -2.81
N ASN A 49 -13.13 3.47 -2.97
CA ASN A 49 -13.82 2.71 -1.93
C ASN A 49 -12.93 2.41 -0.73
N HIS A 50 -11.67 2.00 -0.93
CA HIS A 50 -10.70 1.86 0.16
C HIS A 50 -10.48 3.20 0.88
N PHE A 51 -10.22 4.27 0.12
CA PHE A 51 -10.02 5.63 0.62
C PHE A 51 -11.19 6.08 1.50
N THR A 52 -12.41 6.01 0.99
CA THR A 52 -13.61 6.46 1.70
C THR A 52 -13.89 5.62 2.95
N SER A 53 -13.66 4.30 2.87
CA SER A 53 -13.85 3.40 3.99
C SER A 53 -12.86 3.65 5.13
N ILE A 54 -11.60 3.97 4.79
CA ILE A 54 -10.60 4.35 5.77
C ILE A 54 -10.90 5.74 6.35
N GLN A 55 -11.31 6.72 5.54
CA GLN A 55 -11.76 8.03 6.05
C GLN A 55 -12.90 7.88 7.06
N ASN A 56 -13.86 7.00 6.78
CA ASN A 56 -15.00 6.73 7.65
C ASN A 56 -14.62 6.04 8.97
N ALA A 57 -13.43 5.41 9.06
CA ALA A 57 -12.95 4.79 10.30
C ALA A 57 -12.91 5.79 11.46
N ARG A 58 -12.68 7.08 11.19
CA ARG A 58 -12.75 8.15 12.18
C ARG A 58 -14.10 8.17 12.88
N THR A 59 -15.19 8.16 12.12
CA THR A 59 -16.56 8.18 12.65
C THR A 59 -16.94 6.82 13.22
N THR A 60 -16.67 5.74 12.49
CA THR A 60 -17.04 4.37 12.87
C THR A 60 -16.43 3.95 14.21
N TYR A 61 -15.21 4.38 14.51
CA TYR A 61 -14.51 4.05 15.74
C TYR A 61 -14.44 5.20 16.76
N GLY A 62 -15.14 6.30 16.52
CA GLY A 62 -15.20 7.42 17.47
C GLY A 62 -13.87 8.15 17.70
N ILE A 63 -13.01 8.21 16.68
CA ILE A 63 -11.69 8.86 16.76
C ILE A 63 -11.86 10.37 16.62
N SER A 64 -11.82 11.10 17.73
CA SER A 64 -12.09 12.54 17.74
C SER A 64 -10.85 13.41 17.48
N ASN A 65 -9.65 12.92 17.82
CA ASN A 65 -8.40 13.67 17.92
C ASN A 65 -7.33 13.29 16.87
N ALA A 66 -7.72 12.61 15.80
CA ALA A 66 -6.83 12.25 14.70
C ALA A 66 -7.58 12.32 13.36
N ASP A 67 -6.81 12.47 12.28
CA ASP A 67 -7.27 12.24 10.91
C ASP A 67 -7.06 10.76 10.57
N SER A 68 -8.00 10.15 9.84
CA SER A 68 -7.85 8.77 9.36
C SER A 68 -7.90 8.78 7.85
N HIS A 69 -6.86 8.23 7.21
CA HIS A 69 -6.72 8.28 5.76
C HIS A 69 -5.98 7.04 5.25
N MET A 70 -6.15 6.77 3.96
CA MET A 70 -5.41 5.73 3.27
C MET A 70 -3.94 6.14 3.11
N MET A 71 -3.02 5.21 3.32
CA MET A 71 -1.58 5.48 3.31
C MET A 71 -1.12 6.24 2.05
N LYS A 72 -0.35 7.30 2.24
CA LYS A 72 0.31 8.05 1.16
C LYS A 72 1.69 7.46 0.83
N ASN A 73 2.23 7.84 -0.32
CA ASN A 73 3.53 7.33 -0.77
C ASN A 73 4.68 7.83 0.14
N MET A 74 4.61 9.08 0.59
CA MET A 74 5.56 9.63 1.57
C MET A 74 5.50 8.92 2.93
N GLU A 75 4.32 8.45 3.35
CA GLU A 75 4.16 7.71 4.61
C GLU A 75 4.69 6.28 4.47
N TRP A 76 4.45 5.63 3.34
CA TRP A 76 5.08 4.34 3.01
C TRP A 76 6.60 4.45 3.05
N GLY A 77 7.17 5.47 2.39
CA GLY A 77 8.60 5.72 2.39
C GLY A 77 9.17 5.91 3.79
N ALA A 78 8.48 6.66 4.67
CA ALA A 78 8.89 6.80 6.07
C ALA A 78 8.94 5.45 6.82
N VAL A 79 7.98 4.55 6.58
CA VAL A 79 8.00 3.20 7.16
C VAL A 79 9.13 2.35 6.57
N ALA A 80 9.35 2.42 5.26
CA ALA A 80 10.44 1.70 4.58
C ALA A 80 11.83 2.15 5.08
N TYR A 81 12.03 3.45 5.31
CA TYR A 81 13.26 3.97 5.90
C TYR A 81 13.42 3.58 7.37
N LEU A 82 12.32 3.54 8.13
CA LEU A 82 12.37 3.06 9.51
C LEU A 82 12.77 1.57 9.55
N LYS A 83 12.24 0.75 8.63
CA LYS A 83 12.68 -0.65 8.43
C LYS A 83 14.18 -0.72 8.14
N GLN A 84 14.71 0.12 7.25
CA GLN A 84 16.13 0.12 6.89
C GLN A 84 17.06 0.67 8.00
N SER A 85 16.50 1.33 9.02
CA SER A 85 17.28 1.91 10.11
C SER A 85 17.81 0.85 11.10
N LYS A 86 18.69 1.28 12.01
CA LYS A 86 19.14 0.46 13.16
C LYS A 86 18.04 0.07 14.14
N TYR A 87 16.86 0.69 14.04
CA TYR A 87 15.68 0.37 14.87
C TYR A 87 14.71 -0.58 14.15
N GLY A 88 14.94 -0.87 12.87
CA GLY A 88 14.23 -1.88 12.09
C GLY A 88 15.11 -3.10 11.85
N LEU A 89 15.20 -3.54 10.60
CA LEU A 89 15.97 -4.69 10.13
C LEU A 89 17.35 -4.33 9.53
N GLY A 90 17.68 -3.04 9.42
CA GLY A 90 18.90 -2.63 8.73
C GLY A 90 18.90 -3.08 7.28
N THR A 91 20.00 -3.71 6.84
CA THR A 91 20.13 -4.30 5.50
C THR A 91 19.52 -5.70 5.39
N THR A 92 18.95 -6.24 6.46
CA THR A 92 18.21 -7.50 6.38
C THR A 92 16.88 -7.24 5.70
N ASP A 93 16.51 -8.07 4.74
CA ASP A 93 15.27 -7.89 4.03
C ASP A 93 14.05 -8.48 4.74
N ILE A 94 12.86 -7.96 4.46
CA ILE A 94 11.61 -8.53 4.97
C ILE A 94 11.34 -9.81 4.20
N ALA A 95 11.06 -10.91 4.91
CA ALA A 95 10.64 -12.14 4.27
C ALA A 95 9.28 -11.95 3.58
N VAL A 96 9.15 -12.52 2.39
CA VAL A 96 7.93 -12.42 1.58
C VAL A 96 6.79 -13.20 2.25
N ASN A 97 5.63 -12.57 2.39
CA ASN A 97 4.38 -13.27 2.68
C ASN A 97 3.93 -14.03 1.42
N THR A 98 4.23 -15.33 1.37
CA THR A 98 3.89 -16.21 0.23
C THR A 98 2.49 -16.83 0.33
N ASN A 99 1.63 -16.32 1.21
CA ASN A 99 0.30 -16.90 1.43
C ASN A 99 -0.66 -16.54 0.28
N SER A 100 -1.02 -17.51 -0.55
CA SER A 100 -1.93 -17.31 -1.70
C SER A 100 -3.38 -16.98 -1.32
N ASN A 101 -3.75 -17.12 -0.04
CA ASN A 101 -5.05 -16.70 0.47
C ASN A 101 -5.02 -15.27 1.06
N PHE A 102 -3.89 -14.55 0.90
CA PHE A 102 -3.73 -13.17 1.32
C PHE A 102 -3.99 -12.95 2.81
N TYR A 103 -3.69 -13.94 3.64
CA TYR A 103 -3.80 -13.81 5.08
C TYR A 103 -2.83 -12.75 5.59
N THR A 104 -3.38 -11.74 6.24
CA THR A 104 -2.63 -10.70 6.94
C THR A 104 -1.78 -11.29 8.06
N GLY A 105 -0.54 -10.82 8.17
CA GLY A 105 0.43 -11.37 9.12
C GLY A 105 0.98 -12.74 8.72
N GLY A 106 0.87 -13.12 7.46
CA GLY A 106 1.59 -14.26 6.90
C GLY A 106 0.93 -15.64 7.04
N GLY A 107 -0.28 -15.73 7.59
CA GLY A 107 -0.94 -17.02 7.75
C GLY A 107 -2.10 -17.02 8.72
N GLN A 108 -2.53 -18.24 9.06
CA GLN A 108 -3.70 -18.45 9.91
C GLN A 108 -3.36 -18.38 11.41
N SER A 109 -4.40 -18.32 12.24
CA SER A 109 -4.31 -18.25 13.70
C SER A 109 -3.42 -17.08 14.18
N ASP A 110 -2.31 -17.36 14.83
CA ASP A 110 -1.34 -16.38 15.29
C ASP A 110 0.01 -16.51 14.57
N ALA A 111 0.01 -16.95 13.31
CA ALA A 111 1.20 -17.09 12.47
C ALA A 111 2.12 -15.87 12.48
N TYR A 112 1.57 -14.65 12.60
CA TYR A 112 2.38 -13.43 12.71
C TYR A 112 3.41 -13.49 13.86
N LYS A 113 3.12 -14.24 14.95
CA LYS A 113 4.03 -14.41 16.09
C LYS A 113 5.26 -15.24 15.77
N THR A 114 5.17 -16.15 14.80
CA THR A 114 6.29 -16.99 14.34
C THR A 114 6.92 -16.44 13.06
N ASN A 115 6.13 -15.83 12.19
CA ASN A 115 6.55 -15.21 10.93
C ASN A 115 7.15 -13.81 11.14
N VAL A 116 7.90 -13.62 12.22
CA VAL A 116 8.43 -12.30 12.60
C VAL A 116 9.42 -11.72 11.59
N THR A 117 10.02 -12.56 10.74
CA THR A 117 10.86 -12.12 9.62
C THR A 117 10.06 -11.40 8.53
N GLN A 118 8.74 -11.55 8.51
CA GLN A 118 7.83 -10.81 7.61
C GLN A 118 7.43 -9.44 8.18
N SER A 119 7.96 -9.04 9.34
CA SER A 119 7.71 -7.73 9.94
C SER A 119 8.89 -6.77 9.72
N THR A 120 8.61 -5.46 9.70
CA THR A 120 9.63 -4.41 9.53
C THR A 120 10.71 -4.33 10.63
N THR A 121 10.54 -5.07 11.73
CA THR A 121 11.45 -5.06 12.89
C THR A 121 12.00 -6.44 13.25
N GLY A 122 11.62 -7.50 12.52
CA GLY A 122 12.03 -8.87 12.85
C GLY A 122 11.41 -9.41 14.15
N ASN A 123 10.35 -8.77 14.66
CA ASN A 123 9.62 -9.19 15.87
C ASN A 123 8.12 -8.88 15.73
N ILE A 124 7.34 -9.25 16.74
CA ILE A 124 5.88 -9.13 16.70
C ILE A 124 5.35 -7.70 16.69
N TYR A 125 6.19 -6.67 16.90
CA TYR A 125 5.75 -5.27 17.01
C TYR A 125 5.90 -4.49 15.70
N GLY A 126 6.58 -5.07 14.70
CA GLY A 126 6.73 -4.45 13.39
C GLY A 126 5.43 -4.42 12.58
N VAL A 127 5.49 -3.70 11.48
CA VAL A 127 4.45 -3.68 10.44
C VAL A 127 4.65 -4.91 9.56
N TYR A 128 3.57 -5.65 9.31
CA TYR A 128 3.55 -6.85 8.46
C TYR A 128 3.02 -6.51 7.07
N ASP A 129 3.13 -7.48 6.15
CA ASP A 129 2.53 -7.43 4.81
C ASP A 129 3.09 -6.30 3.92
N MET A 130 4.32 -5.87 4.20
CA MET A 130 5.05 -4.91 3.35
C MET A 130 5.95 -5.58 2.28
N SER A 131 5.91 -6.91 2.21
CA SER A 131 6.62 -7.73 1.21
C SER A 131 5.76 -8.98 0.94
N GLY A 132 5.17 -9.07 -0.25
CA GLY A 132 4.24 -10.16 -0.58
C GLY A 132 2.85 -9.97 0.02
N GLY A 133 2.02 -11.02 -0.04
CA GLY A 133 0.62 -10.93 0.31
C GLY A 133 -0.18 -10.30 -0.84
N ALA A 134 -0.86 -9.18 -0.59
CA ALA A 134 -1.50 -8.37 -1.62
C ALA A 134 -0.57 -7.19 -1.99
N TRP A 135 -0.74 -6.66 -3.20
CA TRP A 135 -0.23 -5.33 -3.49
C TRP A 135 -0.96 -4.30 -2.64
N GLU A 136 -0.25 -3.36 -2.05
CA GLU A 136 -0.87 -2.30 -1.27
C GLU A 136 -1.03 -1.03 -2.09
N ARG A 137 -2.29 -0.64 -2.31
CA ARG A 137 -2.62 0.66 -2.89
C ARG A 137 -2.25 1.75 -1.91
N VAL A 138 -1.58 2.76 -2.43
CA VAL A 138 -1.27 3.99 -1.71
C VAL A 138 -1.84 5.17 -2.48
N MET A 139 -2.10 6.26 -1.78
CA MET A 139 -2.58 7.51 -2.37
C MET A 139 -1.43 8.25 -3.08
N GLY A 140 -0.85 7.63 -4.11
CA GLY A 140 0.14 8.22 -5.01
C GLY A 140 -0.40 8.23 -6.44
N ASN A 141 -0.67 9.42 -7.00
CA ASN A 141 -1.33 9.58 -8.29
C ASN A 141 -0.49 10.40 -9.28
N MET A 142 -0.31 9.86 -10.48
CA MET A 142 0.26 10.60 -11.59
C MET A 142 -0.80 11.48 -12.24
N LYS A 143 -0.49 12.75 -12.51
CA LYS A 143 -1.36 13.64 -13.27
C LYS A 143 -1.55 13.12 -14.70
N ASN A 144 -2.64 13.51 -15.35
CA ASN A 144 -2.85 13.24 -16.78
C ASN A 144 -2.06 14.22 -17.68
N SER A 145 -2.17 14.06 -19.00
CA SER A 145 -1.50 14.90 -19.99
C SER A 145 -1.88 16.39 -19.92
N SER A 146 -3.03 16.72 -19.31
CA SER A 146 -3.49 18.09 -19.07
C SER A 146 -3.05 18.63 -17.70
N ASN A 147 -2.14 17.94 -17.01
CA ASN A 147 -1.61 18.32 -15.69
C ASN A 147 -2.70 18.41 -14.59
N THR A 148 -3.76 17.62 -14.70
CA THR A 148 -4.83 17.51 -13.69
C THR A 148 -4.84 16.12 -13.03
N PHE A 149 -5.57 16.00 -11.90
CA PHE A 149 -5.74 14.73 -11.19
C PHE A 149 -6.25 13.63 -12.13
N TYR A 150 -5.68 12.43 -12.03
CA TYR A 150 -5.99 11.36 -12.97
C TYR A 150 -6.60 10.16 -12.26
N SER A 151 -7.92 10.20 -12.07
CA SER A 151 -8.70 9.13 -11.45
C SER A 151 -8.48 7.79 -12.15
N SER A 152 -8.44 7.75 -13.48
CA SER A 152 -8.49 6.51 -14.25
C SER A 152 -9.67 5.65 -13.79
N ASN A 153 -9.47 4.40 -13.41
CA ASN A 153 -10.50 3.48 -12.90
C ASN A 153 -10.65 3.54 -11.37
N ALA A 154 -10.00 4.47 -10.67
CA ALA A 154 -10.03 4.58 -9.21
C ALA A 154 -11.40 4.91 -8.60
N GLY A 155 -12.39 5.28 -9.40
CA GLY A 155 -13.75 5.56 -8.91
C GLY A 155 -13.92 6.93 -8.24
N PHE A 156 -12.97 7.86 -8.41
CA PHE A 156 -13.14 9.25 -8.00
C PHE A 156 -13.82 10.05 -9.12
N THR A 157 -14.88 10.79 -8.78
CA THR A 157 -15.52 11.77 -9.67
C THR A 157 -14.87 13.16 -9.56
N THR A 158 -14.31 13.48 -8.40
CA THR A 158 -13.51 14.68 -8.14
C THR A 158 -12.22 14.31 -7.41
N ALA A 159 -11.20 15.15 -7.54
CA ALA A 159 -9.96 14.93 -6.80
C ALA A 159 -10.23 15.02 -5.28
N PRO A 160 -9.66 14.09 -4.47
CA PRO A 160 -9.65 14.26 -3.03
C PRO A 160 -8.81 15.49 -2.64
N ASP A 161 -8.92 15.93 -1.39
CA ASP A 161 -8.06 17.00 -0.85
C ASP A 161 -6.58 16.65 -1.06
N ALA A 162 -5.79 17.64 -1.50
CA ALA A 162 -4.36 17.49 -1.77
C ALA A 162 -3.55 16.96 -0.57
N LYS A 163 -4.03 17.14 0.67
CA LYS A 163 -3.35 16.58 1.85
C LYS A 163 -3.38 15.05 1.91
N TYR A 164 -4.29 14.40 1.19
CA TYR A 164 -4.52 12.95 1.22
C TYR A 164 -3.79 12.16 0.14
N TYR A 165 -3.06 12.81 -0.77
CA TYR A 165 -2.33 12.08 -1.80
C TYR A 165 -1.05 12.79 -2.26
N ASP A 166 -0.11 11.99 -2.75
CA ASP A 166 1.10 12.43 -3.40
C ASP A 166 0.90 12.54 -4.91
N SER A 167 1.03 13.74 -5.47
CA SER A 167 0.95 13.95 -6.92
C SER A 167 2.30 13.80 -7.61
N TYR A 168 2.31 13.17 -8.79
CA TYR A 168 3.47 12.94 -9.65
C TYR A 168 3.26 13.51 -11.06
N LYS A 169 4.35 13.90 -11.73
CA LYS A 169 4.30 14.45 -13.09
C LYS A 169 3.85 13.39 -14.10
N TYR A 170 3.11 13.81 -15.13
CA TYR A 170 2.70 12.96 -16.24
C TYR A 170 3.88 12.43 -17.05
N ASP A 171 3.74 11.20 -17.55
CA ASP A 171 4.60 10.57 -18.55
C ASP A 171 3.91 9.31 -19.10
N THR A 172 4.45 8.79 -20.19
CA THR A 172 4.06 7.51 -20.78
C THR A 172 5.01 6.37 -20.40
N SER A 173 6.22 6.68 -19.91
CA SER A 173 7.21 5.69 -19.45
C SER A 173 7.04 5.32 -17.97
N ASN A 174 7.10 4.01 -17.70
CA ASN A 174 7.12 3.44 -16.35
C ASN A 174 8.53 3.28 -15.74
N THR A 175 9.58 3.71 -16.43
CA THR A 175 10.95 3.69 -15.89
C THR A 175 11.56 5.08 -15.72
N SER A 176 10.79 6.13 -15.96
CA SER A 176 11.19 7.53 -15.79
C SER A 176 11.18 7.94 -14.30
N HIS A 177 12.09 7.33 -13.52
CA HIS A 177 12.25 7.52 -12.07
C HIS A 177 12.64 8.94 -11.64
N VAL A 178 13.01 9.81 -12.59
CA VAL A 178 13.24 11.24 -12.34
C VAL A 178 12.03 11.93 -11.71
N ARG A 179 10.82 11.38 -11.93
CA ARG A 179 9.55 11.84 -11.39
C ARG A 179 9.34 11.49 -9.91
N GLY A 180 10.15 10.59 -9.34
CA GLY A 180 10.11 10.22 -7.92
C GLY A 180 10.45 11.37 -6.98
N LYS A 181 9.95 11.30 -5.75
CA LYS A 181 10.25 12.26 -4.69
C LYS A 181 11.29 11.65 -3.75
N LEU A 182 12.08 12.50 -3.11
CA LEU A 182 12.95 12.03 -2.03
C LEU A 182 12.10 11.77 -0.79
N GLY A 183 12.31 10.62 -0.15
CA GLY A 183 11.61 10.23 1.08
C GLY A 183 10.43 9.29 0.86
N ASP A 184 9.92 9.12 -0.37
CA ASP A 184 8.86 8.15 -0.69
C ASP A 184 9.41 6.78 -1.16
N ALA A 185 10.75 6.64 -1.19
CA ALA A 185 11.45 5.45 -1.64
C ALA A 185 11.13 5.03 -3.10
N THR A 186 10.96 6.02 -3.99
CA THR A 186 10.76 5.77 -5.44
C THR A 186 11.91 6.23 -6.34
N LYS A 187 12.89 6.96 -5.79
CA LYS A 187 14.00 7.55 -6.57
C LYS A 187 15.38 7.17 -6.06
N GLU A 188 15.58 7.22 -4.75
CA GLU A 188 16.87 7.04 -4.08
C GLU A 188 17.17 5.58 -3.68
N THR A 189 16.19 4.69 -3.88
CA THR A 189 16.24 3.26 -3.52
C THR A 189 16.41 2.37 -4.75
N LEU A 190 17.12 2.90 -5.76
CA LEU A 190 17.39 2.24 -7.03
C LEU A 190 18.87 1.87 -7.14
N VAL A 191 19.16 0.60 -7.41
CA VAL A 191 20.47 0.12 -7.87
C VAL A 191 20.71 0.54 -9.33
N THR A 192 19.69 0.40 -10.18
CA THR A 192 19.77 0.77 -11.61
C THR A 192 18.67 1.77 -11.95
N PHE A 193 19.05 3.03 -12.07
CA PHE A 193 18.14 4.10 -12.47
C PHE A 193 17.64 3.89 -13.91
N GLY A 194 16.33 3.97 -14.13
CA GLY A 194 15.74 3.75 -15.46
C GLY A 194 15.40 2.28 -15.78
N SER A 195 15.44 1.38 -14.79
CA SER A 195 15.07 -0.02 -14.94
C SER A 195 13.92 -0.39 -14.00
N PHE A 196 12.95 -1.15 -14.49
CA PHE A 196 11.84 -1.64 -13.65
C PHE A 196 12.23 -2.77 -12.70
N ASN A 197 13.38 -3.42 -12.92
CA ASN A 197 14.01 -4.37 -11.99
C ASN A 197 15.21 -3.73 -11.29
N GLY A 198 15.21 -2.40 -11.18
CA GLY A 198 16.33 -1.61 -10.69
C GLY A 198 16.27 -1.29 -9.20
N GLY A 199 15.29 -1.80 -8.44
CA GLY A 199 15.13 -1.50 -7.02
C GLY A 199 16.18 -2.15 -6.13
N TRP A 200 16.34 -1.62 -4.92
CA TRP A 200 17.07 -2.31 -3.85
C TRP A 200 16.47 -3.70 -3.60
N TYR A 201 17.32 -4.65 -3.20
CA TYR A 201 16.93 -6.05 -2.95
C TYR A 201 16.34 -6.80 -4.15
N SER A 202 16.48 -6.25 -5.37
CA SER A 202 15.82 -6.74 -6.61
C SER A 202 14.32 -6.47 -6.67
N ASP A 203 13.83 -5.59 -5.79
CA ASP A 203 12.44 -5.15 -5.77
C ASP A 203 12.02 -4.50 -7.10
N TYR A 204 10.74 -4.61 -7.43
CA TYR A 204 10.16 -3.89 -8.56
C TYR A 204 10.24 -2.37 -8.40
N ALA A 205 10.40 -1.70 -9.53
CA ALA A 205 10.49 -0.25 -9.65
C ALA A 205 9.70 0.24 -10.87
N HIS A 206 8.40 -0.10 -10.94
CA HIS A 206 7.53 0.39 -12.01
C HIS A 206 6.83 1.70 -11.60
N PHE A 207 7.16 2.79 -12.27
CA PHE A 207 6.55 4.10 -12.03
C PHE A 207 5.20 4.25 -12.76
N PRO A 208 4.16 4.88 -12.18
CA PRO A 208 2.89 5.12 -12.85
C PRO A 208 3.04 5.76 -14.22
N ASN A 209 2.25 5.33 -15.20
CA ASN A 209 2.29 5.83 -16.58
C ASN A 209 0.87 6.15 -17.07
N SER A 210 0.75 6.54 -18.34
CA SER A 210 -0.54 6.95 -18.91
C SER A 210 -1.64 5.87 -18.91
N SER A 211 -1.28 4.59 -18.76
CA SER A 211 -2.23 3.48 -18.66
C SER A 211 -2.55 3.13 -17.21
N TYR A 212 -1.60 3.31 -16.30
CA TYR A 212 -1.68 2.95 -14.89
C TYR A 212 -1.23 4.12 -14.02
N SER A 213 -2.17 4.96 -13.61
CA SER A 213 -1.89 6.27 -12.99
C SER A 213 -1.68 6.23 -11.47
N TRP A 214 -1.83 5.09 -10.81
CA TRP A 214 -1.75 4.96 -9.35
C TRP A 214 -0.59 4.09 -8.91
N PHE A 215 0.01 4.42 -7.77
CA PHE A 215 1.03 3.60 -7.14
C PHE A 215 0.43 2.43 -6.36
N ILE A 216 1.11 1.29 -6.46
CA ILE A 216 0.96 0.13 -5.57
C ILE A 216 2.33 -0.27 -5.03
N ARG A 217 2.38 -0.87 -3.83
CA ARG A 217 3.62 -1.13 -3.08
C ARG A 217 3.67 -2.56 -2.53
N GLY A 218 4.86 -3.07 -2.21
CA GLY A 218 5.04 -4.32 -1.46
C GLY A 218 5.16 -5.60 -2.29
N GLY A 219 4.43 -5.71 -3.42
CA GLY A 219 4.39 -6.93 -4.24
C GLY A 219 3.39 -7.97 -3.71
N TYR A 220 2.91 -8.87 -4.58
CA TYR A 220 2.00 -9.95 -4.15
C TYR A 220 2.73 -11.29 -3.98
N TYR A 221 2.04 -12.26 -3.37
CA TYR A 221 2.60 -13.51 -2.83
C TYR A 221 3.48 -14.37 -3.75
N VAL A 222 3.44 -14.20 -5.09
CA VAL A 222 4.28 -14.98 -6.04
C VAL A 222 5.54 -14.25 -6.49
N HIS A 223 5.70 -12.96 -6.17
CA HIS A 223 6.77 -12.14 -6.71
C HIS A 223 8.15 -12.44 -6.16
N GLY A 224 8.25 -13.27 -5.11
CA GLY A 224 9.54 -13.68 -4.55
C GLY A 224 10.42 -12.47 -4.26
N THR A 225 11.63 -12.45 -4.81
CA THR A 225 12.62 -11.37 -4.60
C THR A 225 12.26 -10.04 -5.26
N ASN A 226 11.18 -9.95 -6.03
CA ASN A 226 10.70 -8.67 -6.57
C ASN A 226 9.68 -7.97 -5.65
N ALA A 227 9.27 -8.64 -4.58
CA ALA A 227 8.43 -8.08 -3.52
C ALA A 227 9.29 -7.57 -2.35
N GLY A 228 8.88 -6.45 -1.78
CA GLY A 228 9.62 -5.82 -0.69
C GLY A 228 9.10 -4.43 -0.34
N ALA A 229 9.55 -3.91 0.81
CA ALA A 229 9.16 -2.59 1.31
C ALA A 229 9.62 -1.45 0.38
N PHE A 230 10.63 -1.70 -0.45
CA PHE A 230 11.13 -0.75 -1.45
C PHE A 230 10.52 -0.99 -2.82
N GLY A 231 9.78 -2.09 -2.99
CA GLY A 231 9.04 -2.42 -4.19
C GLY A 231 7.87 -1.49 -4.45
N PHE A 232 7.82 -0.96 -5.66
CA PHE A 232 6.70 -0.18 -6.16
C PHE A 232 6.36 -0.57 -7.59
N ALA A 233 5.07 -0.54 -7.87
CA ALA A 233 4.53 -0.69 -9.21
C ALA A 233 3.36 0.27 -9.44
N HIS A 234 2.58 0.01 -10.49
CA HIS A 234 1.49 0.86 -10.91
C HIS A 234 0.19 0.08 -11.19
N SER A 235 -0.96 0.72 -10.94
CA SER A 235 -2.29 0.21 -11.29
C SER A 235 -3.17 1.31 -11.89
N ASP A 236 -4.30 0.92 -12.48
CA ASP A 236 -5.31 1.84 -13.02
C ASP A 236 -6.29 2.33 -11.93
N GLY A 237 -6.24 1.74 -10.73
CA GLY A 237 -7.08 2.04 -9.57
C GLY A 237 -8.42 1.30 -9.52
N GLY A 238 -8.76 0.50 -10.53
CA GLY A 238 -10.01 -0.30 -10.61
C GLY A 238 -10.11 -1.33 -9.49
N ASP A 239 -11.18 -2.11 -9.35
CA ASP A 239 -11.15 -3.25 -8.42
C ASP A 239 -10.23 -4.38 -8.93
N ASP A 240 -9.40 -4.96 -8.05
CA ASP A 240 -8.46 -6.05 -8.40
C ASP A 240 -8.47 -7.14 -7.31
N SER A 241 -8.23 -8.39 -7.72
CA SER A 241 -8.19 -9.57 -6.84
C SER A 241 -6.89 -9.73 -6.04
N HIS A 242 -5.89 -8.88 -6.29
CA HIS A 242 -4.56 -8.93 -5.68
C HIS A 242 -4.19 -7.64 -4.96
N ASP A 243 -5.05 -6.62 -4.99
CA ASP A 243 -4.74 -5.32 -4.40
C ASP A 243 -5.58 -5.06 -3.14
N SER A 244 -4.90 -4.70 -2.06
CA SER A 244 -5.48 -4.20 -0.82
C SER A 244 -5.01 -2.78 -0.53
N ALA A 245 -5.10 -2.35 0.72
CA ALA A 245 -4.70 -1.03 1.19
C ALA A 245 -4.34 -1.07 2.67
N ARG A 246 -3.80 0.06 3.16
CA ARG A 246 -3.50 0.25 4.58
C ARG A 246 -4.01 1.58 5.08
N ALA A 247 -4.53 1.52 6.29
CA ALA A 247 -5.02 2.68 7.02
C ALA A 247 -3.89 3.36 7.79
N VAL A 248 -3.94 4.68 7.83
CA VAL A 248 -3.10 5.56 8.64
C VAL A 248 -4.00 6.41 9.53
N LEU A 249 -3.50 6.71 10.73
CA LEU A 249 -4.02 7.77 11.59
C LEU A 249 -2.94 8.82 11.75
N SER A 250 -3.24 10.10 11.57
CA SER A 250 -2.28 11.19 11.86
C SER A 250 -2.84 12.15 12.90
N ALA A 251 -1.97 12.65 13.78
CA ALA A 251 -2.34 13.70 14.71
C ALA A 251 -2.83 14.94 13.92
N GLN A 252 -3.91 15.55 14.39
CA GLN A 252 -4.40 16.83 13.86
C GLN A 252 -3.53 18.00 14.36
#